data_AF-A0A1Y2DMC8-F1
#
_entry.id   AF-A0A1Y2DMC8-F1
#
_cell.length_a   1.000
_cell.length_b   1.000
_cell.length_c   1.000
_cell.angle_alpha   90.00
_cell.angle_beta   90.00
_cell.angle_gamma   90.00
#
_symmetry.space_group_name_H-M   'P 1'
#
loop_
_entity.id
_entity.type
_entity.pdbx_description
1 polymer ?
#
loop_
_entity_poly.entity_id
_entity_poly.type
_entity_poly.pdbx_seq_one_letter_code
_entity_poly.pdbx_strand_id
1 'polypeptide(L)'
;MKNIRNYRSELYNNKDKFEEVEPNIFKKPSNDNFAIQGLLDEEKASIIRKLDGWKKGEKEFENEYLTVTYKGVKYFKDIEEEEEDNEDSIIYIQKPLEEIYVTSIIFEQEPEYNENDPSNEIISQYPLEDIQDEFLVHCGEPYTKENKNDKVNSYVEFASTNIENIRKVRSIIGKHVYTKQEGEMVKLIIE
;
A
#
# COMPACT_ATOMS: atom_id res chain seq x y z
N MET A 1 -10.12 -5.62 19.28
CA MET A 1 -9.49 -6.65 18.43
C MET A 1 -8.93 -7.69 19.37
N LYS A 2 -9.55 -8.87 19.39
CA LYS A 2 -9.09 -10.00 20.19
C LYS A 2 -8.73 -11.20 19.32
N ASN A 3 -8.19 -12.23 19.95
CA ASN A 3 -7.84 -13.50 19.32
C ASN A 3 -6.94 -13.29 18.08
N ILE A 4 -6.01 -12.33 18.17
CA ILE A 4 -5.14 -11.98 17.04
C ILE A 4 -4.17 -13.12 16.78
N ARG A 5 -4.21 -13.66 15.56
CA ARG A 5 -3.37 -14.78 15.11
C ARG A 5 -2.76 -14.48 13.74
N ASN A 6 -1.72 -15.23 13.39
CA ASN A 6 -1.16 -15.21 12.05
C ASN A 6 -2.23 -15.67 11.04
N TYR A 7 -2.37 -14.94 9.94
CA TYR A 7 -3.09 -15.39 8.74
C TYR A 7 -2.10 -15.57 7.60
N ARG A 8 -2.02 -16.77 7.04
CA ARG A 8 -1.21 -17.04 5.84
C ARG A 8 -2.13 -17.08 4.63
N SER A 9 -2.23 -15.95 3.94
CA SER A 9 -3.06 -15.84 2.73
C SER A 9 -2.56 -16.77 1.62
N GLU A 10 -3.49 -17.31 0.83
CA GLU A 10 -3.17 -18.07 -0.38
C GLU A 10 -2.40 -17.24 -1.42
N LEU A 11 -2.53 -15.91 -1.39
CA LEU A 11 -1.77 -15.00 -2.27
C LEU A 11 -0.26 -15.20 -2.15
N TYR A 12 0.21 -15.51 -0.94
CA TYR A 12 1.63 -15.74 -0.65
C TYR A 12 2.19 -17.02 -1.26
N ASN A 13 1.34 -17.87 -1.84
CA ASN A 13 1.80 -19.05 -2.58
C ASN A 13 2.36 -18.68 -3.97
N ASN A 14 2.11 -17.45 -4.45
CA ASN A 14 2.68 -16.96 -5.70
C ASN A 14 4.15 -16.54 -5.50
N LYS A 15 5.07 -17.47 -5.76
CA LYS A 15 6.52 -17.28 -5.60
C LYS A 15 7.14 -16.27 -6.55
N ASP A 16 6.45 -15.91 -7.63
CA ASP A 16 6.92 -14.87 -8.55
C ASP A 16 6.66 -13.45 -8.01
N LYS A 17 5.75 -13.34 -7.03
CA LYS A 17 5.35 -12.06 -6.41
C LYS A 17 5.76 -11.93 -4.96
N PHE A 18 5.88 -13.04 -4.25
CA PHE A 18 6.14 -13.06 -2.81
C PHE A 18 7.34 -13.94 -2.49
N GLU A 19 8.26 -13.38 -1.72
CA GLU A 19 9.40 -14.07 -1.11
C GLU A 19 9.20 -14.09 0.41
N GLU A 20 9.11 -15.26 1.03
CA GLU A 20 9.08 -15.36 2.50
C GLU A 20 10.48 -15.11 3.05
N VAL A 21 10.67 -13.99 3.74
CA VAL A 21 11.97 -13.58 4.30
C VAL A 21 12.12 -14.01 5.76
N GLU A 22 11.00 -14.11 6.48
CA GLU A 22 10.89 -14.66 7.84
C GLU A 22 9.53 -15.36 8.01
N PRO A 23 9.34 -16.22 9.03
CA PRO A 23 8.06 -16.91 9.22
C PRO A 23 6.85 -15.97 9.25
N ASN A 24 6.01 -16.08 8.21
CA ASN A 24 4.85 -15.23 7.94
C ASN A 24 5.14 -13.75 7.64
N ILE A 25 6.38 -13.39 7.29
CA ILE A 25 6.75 -12.08 6.76
C ILE A 25 7.22 -12.28 5.33
N PHE A 26 6.55 -11.61 4.40
CA PHE A 26 6.81 -11.74 2.97
C PHE A 26 7.32 -10.41 2.43
N LYS A 27 8.14 -10.49 1.39
CA LYS A 27 8.59 -9.35 0.60
C LYS A 27 7.91 -9.43 -0.76
N LYS A 28 7.40 -8.30 -1.25
CA LYS A 28 6.80 -8.15 -2.59
C LYS A 28 7.17 -6.81 -3.21
N PRO A 29 7.09 -6.64 -4.54
CA PRO A 29 7.07 -5.30 -5.15
C PRO A 29 5.88 -4.50 -4.60
N SER A 30 6.01 -3.17 -4.49
CA SER A 30 4.88 -2.32 -4.16
C SER A 30 3.74 -2.54 -5.17
N ASN A 31 2.48 -2.41 -4.71
CA ASN A 31 1.30 -2.68 -5.53
C ASN A 31 1.14 -1.70 -6.70
N ASP A 32 1.93 -0.64 -6.76
CA ASP A 32 1.98 0.25 -7.91
C ASP A 32 2.67 -0.52 -9.05
N ASN A 33 1.93 -1.08 -10.00
CA ASN A 33 2.52 -1.73 -11.18
C ASN A 33 3.41 -0.77 -12.01
N PHE A 34 3.40 0.51 -11.65
CA PHE A 34 4.02 1.61 -12.34
C PHE A 34 4.37 2.69 -11.32
N ALA A 35 5.66 2.93 -11.14
CA ALA A 35 6.14 4.06 -10.39
C ALA A 35 6.95 4.96 -11.33
N ILE A 36 6.67 6.26 -11.28
CA ILE A 36 7.41 7.27 -12.00
C ILE A 36 8.02 8.27 -11.03
N GLN A 37 9.05 8.96 -11.50
CA GLN A 37 9.66 10.08 -10.80
C GLN A 37 9.99 11.17 -11.80
N GLY A 38 9.93 12.43 -11.34
CA GLY A 38 10.36 13.57 -12.14
C GLY A 38 11.84 13.44 -12.55
N LEU A 39 12.13 13.77 -13.80
CA LEU A 39 13.48 13.76 -14.34
C LEU A 39 14.23 14.98 -13.80
N LEU A 40 15.18 14.75 -12.90
CA LEU A 40 15.96 15.81 -12.24
C LEU A 40 17.01 16.48 -13.17
N ASP A 41 17.37 15.83 -14.26
CA ASP A 41 18.30 16.37 -15.25
C ASP A 41 17.55 17.33 -16.19
N GLU A 42 17.63 18.62 -15.90
CA GLU A 42 16.86 19.65 -16.59
C GLU A 42 17.30 19.89 -18.04
N GLU A 43 18.60 19.76 -18.34
CA GLU A 43 19.09 19.85 -19.73
C GLU A 43 18.47 18.72 -20.57
N LYS A 44 18.44 17.51 -20.02
CA LYS A 44 17.82 16.36 -20.66
C LYS A 44 16.30 16.52 -20.72
N ALA A 45 15.65 16.95 -19.63
CA ALA A 45 14.20 17.17 -19.61
C ALA A 45 13.77 18.16 -20.69
N SER A 46 14.50 19.27 -20.86
CA SER A 46 14.25 20.26 -21.91
C SER A 46 14.33 19.67 -23.33
N ILE A 47 15.29 18.76 -23.58
CA ILE A 47 15.38 18.02 -24.85
C ILE A 47 14.15 17.12 -25.04
N ILE A 48 13.76 16.37 -24.01
CA ILE A 48 12.66 15.42 -24.07
C ILE A 48 11.30 16.13 -24.27
N ARG A 49 11.05 17.26 -23.58
CA ARG A 49 9.83 18.07 -23.72
C ARG A 49 9.56 18.44 -25.18
N LYS A 50 10.61 18.81 -25.90
CA LYS A 50 10.56 19.29 -27.30
C LYS A 50 10.54 18.18 -28.34
N LEU A 51 10.52 16.91 -27.94
CA LEU A 51 10.41 15.81 -28.90
C LEU A 51 9.01 15.78 -29.52
N ASP A 52 8.96 15.54 -30.83
CA ASP A 52 7.72 15.19 -31.51
C ASP A 52 7.32 13.73 -31.21
N GLY A 53 6.05 13.40 -31.43
CA GLY A 53 5.58 12.01 -31.40
C GLY A 53 5.21 11.48 -30.02
N TRP A 54 4.90 12.36 -29.07
CA TRP A 54 4.18 12.02 -27.85
C TRP A 54 2.84 11.37 -28.18
N LYS A 55 2.52 10.26 -27.51
CA LYS A 55 1.27 9.51 -27.70
C LYS A 55 0.70 9.09 -26.36
N LYS A 56 -0.63 9.02 -26.27
CA LYS A 56 -1.31 8.48 -25.10
C LYS A 56 -0.75 7.10 -24.74
N GLY A 57 -0.54 6.86 -23.45
CA GLY A 57 -0.10 5.59 -22.91
C GLY A 57 -0.99 4.43 -23.36
N GLU A 58 -0.35 3.29 -23.66
CA GLU A 58 -1.03 2.12 -24.23
C GLU A 58 -1.54 1.15 -23.14
N LYS A 59 -1.00 1.27 -21.93
CA LYS A 59 -1.35 0.42 -20.80
C LYS A 59 -2.37 1.12 -19.89
N GLU A 60 -3.15 0.32 -19.17
CA GLU A 60 -4.19 0.81 -18.25
C GLU A 60 -3.65 1.85 -17.26
N PHE A 61 -2.47 1.63 -16.69
CA PHE A 61 -1.82 2.55 -15.75
C PHE A 61 -1.10 3.73 -16.40
N GLU A 62 -1.00 3.77 -17.74
CA GLU A 62 -0.39 4.89 -18.49
C GLU A 62 -1.48 5.81 -19.08
N ASN A 63 -2.77 5.57 -18.79
CA ASN A 63 -3.91 6.23 -19.43
C ASN A 63 -4.01 7.74 -19.16
N GLU A 64 -3.37 8.22 -18.09
CA GLU A 64 -3.27 9.62 -17.68
C GLU A 64 -2.02 10.33 -18.25
N TYR A 65 -1.17 9.59 -18.97
CA TYR A 65 0.12 10.10 -19.47
C TYR A 65 0.22 10.05 -21.00
N LEU A 66 0.94 11.02 -21.55
CA LEU A 66 1.59 10.90 -22.84
C LEU A 66 2.95 10.25 -22.66
N THR A 67 3.35 9.45 -23.64
CA THR A 67 4.61 8.71 -23.65
C THR A 67 5.42 8.99 -24.91
N VAL A 68 6.74 9.03 -24.77
CA VAL A 68 7.69 9.07 -25.89
C VAL A 68 8.87 8.17 -25.58
N THR A 69 9.45 7.55 -26.61
CA THR A 69 10.68 6.77 -26.46
C THR A 69 11.85 7.52 -27.08
N TYR A 70 12.86 7.83 -26.28
CA TYR A 70 14.09 8.48 -26.73
C TYR A 70 15.30 7.69 -26.26
N LYS A 71 16.17 7.31 -27.23
CA LYS A 71 17.36 6.47 -26.99
C LYS A 71 17.05 5.19 -26.19
N GLY A 72 15.92 4.55 -26.49
CA GLY A 72 15.49 3.30 -25.85
C GLY A 72 14.89 3.45 -24.45
N VAL A 73 14.75 4.67 -23.94
CA VAL A 73 14.10 4.96 -22.66
C VAL A 73 12.73 5.56 -22.91
N LYS A 74 11.70 5.04 -22.22
CA LYS A 74 10.34 5.59 -22.23
C LYS A 74 10.24 6.72 -21.19
N TYR A 75 9.70 7.86 -21.60
CA TYR A 75 9.40 9.02 -20.76
C TYR A 75 7.90 9.29 -20.77
N PHE A 76 7.43 9.98 -19.73
CA PHE A 76 6.03 10.29 -19.50
C PHE A 76 5.86 11.80 -19.26
N LYS A 77 4.71 12.35 -19.63
CA LYS A 77 4.23 13.68 -19.23
C LYS A 77 2.73 13.60 -19.01
N ASP A 78 2.19 14.35 -18.06
CA ASP A 78 0.75 14.34 -17.77
C ASP A 78 -0.07 14.85 -18.95
N ILE A 79 -1.24 14.25 -19.19
CA ILE A 79 -2.15 14.70 -20.25
C ILE A 79 -2.78 16.06 -19.89
N GLU A 80 -2.98 16.34 -18.60
CA GLU A 80 -3.62 17.58 -18.13
C GLU A 80 -2.73 18.83 -18.29
N GLU A 81 -1.42 18.68 -18.49
CA GLU A 81 -0.48 19.79 -18.72
C GLU A 81 -0.50 20.31 -20.18
N GLU A 82 -1.44 19.89 -21.03
CA GLU A 82 -1.52 20.38 -22.42
C GLU A 82 -2.18 21.76 -22.59
N GLU A 83 -2.76 22.37 -21.54
CA GLU A 83 -3.49 23.63 -21.67
C GLU A 83 -2.68 24.92 -21.43
N GLU A 84 -1.49 24.86 -20.82
CA GLU A 84 -0.60 26.02 -20.63
C GLU A 84 0.86 25.63 -20.96
N ASP A 85 1.41 26.22 -22.02
CA ASP A 85 2.82 26.21 -22.45
C ASP A 85 3.68 24.96 -22.08
N ASN A 86 3.89 24.07 -23.08
CA ASN A 86 4.75 22.86 -23.03
C ASN A 86 6.18 23.05 -22.46
N GLU A 87 6.65 24.29 -22.23
CA GLU A 87 8.01 24.58 -21.78
C GLU A 87 8.27 24.14 -20.33
N ASP A 88 7.25 24.15 -19.47
CA ASP A 88 7.39 23.89 -18.03
C ASP A 88 6.89 22.50 -17.59
N SER A 89 6.39 21.69 -18.52
CA SER A 89 5.85 20.35 -18.23
C SER A 89 6.83 19.45 -17.47
N ILE A 90 6.34 18.69 -16.49
CA ILE A 90 7.21 17.76 -15.76
C ILE A 90 7.42 16.51 -16.61
N ILE A 91 8.69 16.23 -16.95
CA ILE A 91 9.04 14.97 -17.61
C ILE A 91 9.31 13.92 -16.56
N TYR A 92 8.62 12.80 -16.65
CA TYR A 92 8.82 11.68 -15.76
C TYR A 92 9.55 10.53 -16.44
N ILE A 93 10.25 9.74 -15.62
CA ILE A 93 10.87 8.48 -16.00
C ILE A 93 10.37 7.37 -15.08
N GLN A 94 10.21 6.16 -15.62
CA GLN A 94 9.88 5.00 -14.83
C GLN A 94 11.01 4.70 -13.82
N LYS A 95 10.64 4.53 -12.55
CA LYS A 95 11.53 4.00 -11.52
C LYS A 95 11.18 2.54 -11.22
N PRO A 96 12.16 1.73 -10.75
CA PRO A 96 11.86 0.42 -10.19
C PRO A 96 10.84 0.55 -9.05
N LEU A 97 9.96 -0.44 -8.92
CA LEU A 97 9.07 -0.51 -7.78
C LEU A 97 9.88 -0.75 -6.52
N GLU A 98 9.52 -0.06 -5.46
CA GLU A 98 10.13 -0.28 -4.17
C GLU A 98 9.65 -1.63 -3.61
N GLU A 99 10.57 -2.40 -3.03
CA GLU A 99 10.20 -3.61 -2.31
C GLU A 99 9.56 -3.24 -0.98
N ILE A 100 8.45 -3.90 -0.64
CA ILE A 100 7.76 -3.75 0.63
C ILE A 100 7.66 -5.10 1.35
N TYR A 101 7.63 -5.04 2.66
CA TYR A 101 7.42 -6.17 3.54
C TYR A 101 5.96 -6.20 3.98
N VAL A 102 5.38 -7.39 4.03
CA VAL A 102 3.99 -7.62 4.39
C VAL A 102 3.84 -8.77 5.38
N THR A 103 2.81 -8.67 6.22
CA THR A 103 2.36 -9.73 7.12
C THR A 103 0.85 -9.67 7.23
N SER A 104 0.21 -10.81 7.41
CA SER A 104 -1.25 -10.83 7.59
C SER A 104 -1.66 -11.43 8.92
N ILE A 105 -2.72 -10.84 9.47
CA ILE A 105 -3.33 -11.29 10.70
C ILE A 105 -4.81 -11.56 10.49
N ILE A 106 -5.35 -12.34 11.42
CA ILE A 106 -6.77 -12.59 11.57
C ILE A 106 -7.14 -12.34 13.03
N PHE A 107 -8.28 -11.71 13.27
CA PHE A 107 -8.72 -11.25 14.59
C PHE A 107 -10.25 -11.15 14.65
N GLU A 108 -10.82 -10.98 15.85
CA GLU A 108 -12.24 -10.70 16.04
C GLU A 108 -12.44 -9.24 16.41
N GLN A 109 -13.44 -8.59 15.81
CA GLN A 109 -13.81 -7.22 16.13
C GLN A 109 -14.64 -7.14 17.42
N GLU A 110 -14.54 -6.03 18.13
CA GLU A 110 -15.19 -5.83 19.44
C GLU A 110 -15.96 -4.50 19.49
N PRO A 111 -17.28 -4.52 19.22
CA PRO A 111 -18.12 -3.32 19.20
C PRO A 111 -18.07 -2.47 20.48
N GLU A 112 -17.80 -3.09 21.62
CA GLU A 112 -17.60 -2.39 22.90
C GLU A 112 -16.42 -1.39 22.90
N TYR A 113 -15.49 -1.54 21.96
CA TYR A 113 -14.35 -0.64 21.75
C TYR A 113 -14.50 0.22 20.47
N ASN A 114 -15.73 0.42 20.00
CA ASN A 114 -16.06 1.18 18.78
C ASN A 114 -15.58 0.52 17.47
N GLU A 115 -15.32 -0.78 17.52
CA GLU A 115 -15.09 -1.58 16.31
C GLU A 115 -16.43 -1.93 15.64
N ASN A 116 -16.39 -2.52 14.44
CA ASN A 116 -17.61 -3.00 13.80
C ASN A 116 -18.06 -4.32 14.43
N ASP A 117 -19.32 -4.70 14.18
CA ASP A 117 -19.80 -6.03 14.52
C ASP A 117 -18.93 -7.12 13.83
N PRO A 118 -18.58 -8.23 14.50
CA PRO A 118 -17.81 -9.33 13.90
C PRO A 118 -18.37 -9.87 12.58
N SER A 119 -19.69 -9.74 12.36
CA SER A 119 -20.35 -10.20 11.13
C SER A 119 -20.25 -9.20 9.96
N ASN A 120 -19.77 -7.99 10.23
CA ASN A 120 -19.59 -6.93 9.23
C ASN A 120 -18.36 -7.24 8.36
N GLU A 121 -18.55 -7.15 7.03
CA GLU A 121 -17.48 -7.39 6.05
C GLU A 121 -16.46 -6.24 5.99
N ILE A 122 -16.81 -5.09 6.56
CA ILE A 122 -15.94 -3.92 6.64
C ILE A 122 -15.22 -3.94 7.98
N ILE A 123 -13.89 -3.87 7.94
CA ILE A 123 -13.06 -3.73 9.13
C ILE A 123 -13.15 -2.29 9.65
N SER A 124 -13.32 -2.13 10.95
CA SER A 124 -13.31 -0.81 11.58
C SER A 124 -11.95 -0.12 11.46
N GLN A 125 -11.99 1.20 11.37
CA GLN A 125 -10.79 2.04 11.51
C GLN A 125 -10.24 2.01 12.94
N TYR A 126 -11.05 1.67 13.94
CA TYR A 126 -10.60 1.50 15.32
C TYR A 126 -10.34 0.02 15.60
N PRO A 127 -9.19 -0.36 16.20
CA PRO A 127 -7.98 0.42 16.47
C PRO A 127 -6.98 0.45 15.29
N LEU A 128 -7.42 0.09 14.08
CA LEU A 128 -6.55 -0.15 12.93
C LEU A 128 -5.73 1.09 12.50
N GLU A 129 -6.28 2.30 12.58
CA GLU A 129 -5.58 3.55 12.29
C GLU A 129 -4.48 3.83 13.33
N ASP A 130 -4.79 3.70 14.62
CA ASP A 130 -3.79 3.87 15.68
C ASP A 130 -2.67 2.82 15.61
N ILE A 131 -2.97 1.59 15.17
CA ILE A 131 -1.96 0.54 14.89
C ILE A 131 -1.03 0.97 13.75
N GLN A 132 -1.58 1.57 12.69
CA GLN A 132 -0.79 2.06 11.56
C GLN A 132 0.18 3.15 12.00
N ASP A 133 -0.28 4.10 12.81
CA ASP A 133 0.54 5.19 13.34
C ASP A 133 1.60 4.71 14.33
N GLU A 134 1.24 3.87 15.31
CA GLU A 134 2.16 3.36 16.33
C GLU A 134 3.29 2.54 15.71
N PHE A 135 2.98 1.71 14.70
CA PHE A 135 3.94 0.80 14.11
C PHE A 135 4.52 1.26 12.78
N LEU A 136 4.10 2.41 12.25
CA LEU A 136 4.53 2.95 10.95
C LEU A 136 4.33 1.92 9.81
N VAL A 137 3.13 1.35 9.79
CA VAL A 137 2.65 0.41 8.76
C VAL A 137 1.40 0.98 8.09
N HIS A 138 1.02 0.44 6.94
CA HIS A 138 -0.28 0.73 6.30
C HIS A 138 -1.02 -0.56 5.99
N CYS A 139 -2.34 -0.47 5.80
CA CYS A 139 -3.11 -1.60 5.30
C CYS A 139 -2.76 -1.92 3.84
N GLY A 140 -2.43 -3.20 3.58
CA GLY A 140 -2.18 -3.75 2.25
C GLY A 140 -3.45 -4.38 1.67
N GLU A 141 -3.39 -5.68 1.39
CA GLU A 141 -4.55 -6.46 0.95
C GLU A 141 -5.73 -6.43 1.95
N PRO A 142 -6.94 -6.00 1.53
CA PRO A 142 -8.12 -5.92 2.40
C PRO A 142 -8.88 -7.24 2.55
N TYR A 143 -8.48 -8.32 1.87
CA TYR A 143 -9.09 -9.66 1.96
C TYR A 143 -10.63 -9.64 1.89
N THR A 144 -11.18 -8.86 0.95
CA THR A 144 -12.62 -8.59 0.86
C THR A 144 -13.46 -9.87 0.77
N LYS A 145 -12.95 -10.91 0.11
CA LYS A 145 -13.65 -12.19 -0.01
C LYS A 145 -13.71 -12.92 1.34
N GLU A 146 -12.61 -12.96 2.07
CA GLU A 146 -12.53 -13.58 3.39
C GLU A 146 -13.42 -12.84 4.38
N ASN A 147 -13.28 -11.52 4.46
CA ASN A 147 -14.07 -10.65 5.35
C ASN A 147 -15.58 -10.71 5.05
N LYS A 148 -15.96 -10.93 3.78
CA LYS A 148 -17.37 -11.14 3.42
C LYS A 148 -17.94 -12.46 3.93
N ASN A 149 -17.14 -13.52 3.92
CA ASN A 149 -17.60 -14.90 4.14
C ASN A 149 -17.43 -15.39 5.58
N ASP A 150 -16.45 -14.88 6.31
CA ASP A 150 -16.27 -15.16 7.73
C ASP A 150 -17.06 -14.15 8.56
N LYS A 151 -17.96 -14.63 9.43
CA LYS A 151 -18.84 -13.78 10.25
C LYS A 151 -18.37 -13.63 11.69
N VAL A 152 -17.17 -14.14 11.97
CA VAL A 152 -16.54 -14.09 13.29
C VAL A 152 -15.22 -13.34 13.20
N ASN A 153 -14.43 -13.60 12.15
CA ASN A 153 -13.10 -13.04 12.03
C ASN A 153 -12.99 -12.00 10.91
N SER A 154 -12.07 -11.06 11.13
CA SER A 154 -11.58 -10.09 10.16
C SER A 154 -10.12 -10.37 9.81
N TYR A 155 -9.75 -10.09 8.57
CA TYR A 155 -8.48 -10.42 7.93
C TYR A 155 -7.87 -9.15 7.36
N VAL A 156 -6.62 -8.85 7.71
CA VAL A 156 -5.92 -7.66 7.18
C VAL A 156 -4.45 -7.96 6.94
N GLU A 157 -3.92 -7.42 5.85
CA GLU A 157 -2.48 -7.34 5.57
C GLU A 157 -1.94 -6.00 6.07
N PHE A 158 -0.83 -6.04 6.81
CA PHE A 158 -0.02 -4.87 7.09
C PHE A 158 1.19 -4.84 6.17
N ALA A 159 1.55 -3.65 5.72
CA ALA A 159 2.64 -3.40 4.79
C ALA A 159 3.54 -2.26 5.27
N SER A 160 4.84 -2.36 4.97
CA SER A 160 5.82 -1.30 5.23
C SER A 160 7.06 -1.49 4.36
N THR A 161 7.72 -0.40 3.98
CA THR A 161 9.04 -0.44 3.35
C THR A 161 10.15 -0.86 4.33
N ASN A 162 9.87 -0.85 5.64
CA ASN A 162 10.81 -1.25 6.69
C ASN A 162 10.37 -2.55 7.39
N ILE A 163 11.18 -3.61 7.28
CA ILE A 163 10.91 -4.89 7.91
C ILE A 163 10.80 -4.79 9.45
N GLU A 164 11.52 -3.86 10.10
CA GLU A 164 11.41 -3.67 11.54
C GLU A 164 10.01 -3.23 11.97
N ASN A 165 9.32 -2.44 11.15
CA ASN A 165 7.94 -2.04 11.41
C ASN A 165 7.01 -3.24 11.33
N ILE A 166 7.24 -4.14 10.37
CA ILE A 166 6.51 -5.42 10.27
C ILE A 166 6.80 -6.32 11.48
N ARG A 167 8.04 -6.41 11.95
CA ARG A 167 8.36 -7.16 13.18
C ARG A 167 7.67 -6.56 14.41
N LYS A 168 7.62 -5.23 14.53
CA LYS A 168 6.94 -4.55 15.64
C LYS A 168 5.43 -4.75 15.62
N VAL A 169 4.75 -4.58 14.48
CA VAL A 169 3.29 -4.78 14.43
C VAL A 169 2.93 -6.23 14.77
N ARG A 170 3.75 -7.21 14.39
CA ARG A 170 3.54 -8.62 14.78
C ARG A 170 3.61 -8.86 16.29
N SER A 171 4.16 -7.93 17.07
CA SER A 171 4.15 -8.03 18.54
C SER A 171 2.75 -7.95 19.16
N ILE A 172 1.73 -7.61 18.37
CA ILE A 172 0.32 -7.65 18.78
C ILE A 172 -0.31 -9.05 18.69
N ILE A 173 0.35 -10.00 18.02
CA ILE A 173 -0.17 -11.37 17.90
C ILE A 173 -0.29 -12.00 19.29
N GLY A 174 -1.45 -12.59 19.57
CA GLY A 174 -1.79 -13.17 20.87
C GLY A 174 -2.21 -12.15 21.93
N LYS A 175 -2.28 -10.86 21.59
CA LYS A 175 -2.70 -9.79 22.50
C LYS A 175 -4.12 -9.33 22.20
N HIS A 176 -4.67 -8.58 23.14
CA HIS A 176 -5.89 -7.81 22.98
C HIS A 176 -5.51 -6.36 22.66
N VAL A 177 -6.06 -5.82 21.57
CA VAL A 177 -5.75 -4.48 21.07
C VAL A 177 -7.02 -3.70 20.86
N TYR A 178 -7.11 -2.51 21.44
CA TYR A 178 -8.31 -1.68 21.36
C TYR A 178 -7.98 -0.21 21.62
N THR A 179 -8.89 0.68 21.24
CA THR A 179 -8.78 2.10 21.60
C THR A 179 -9.56 2.38 22.88
N LYS A 180 -9.01 3.28 23.69
CA LYS A 180 -9.66 3.76 24.91
C LYS A 180 -9.64 5.28 24.94
N GLN A 181 -10.81 5.87 25.17
CA GLN A 181 -10.92 7.30 25.38
C GLN A 181 -10.47 7.69 26.79
N GLU A 182 -9.52 8.62 26.87
CA GLU A 182 -9.03 9.23 28.10
C GLU A 182 -9.13 10.75 27.99
N GLY A 183 -10.30 11.29 28.38
CA GLY A 183 -10.62 12.70 28.21
C GLY A 183 -10.82 13.04 26.72
N GLU A 184 -10.05 13.99 26.23
CA GLU A 184 -10.06 14.42 24.82
C GLU A 184 -9.12 13.59 23.92
N MET A 185 -8.35 12.66 24.51
CA MET A 185 -7.43 11.81 23.77
C MET A 185 -7.98 10.40 23.60
N VAL A 186 -7.65 9.78 22.47
CA VAL A 186 -7.79 8.34 22.24
C VAL A 186 -6.41 7.71 22.40
N LYS A 187 -6.33 6.59 23.11
CA LYS A 187 -5.09 5.82 23.28
C LYS A 187 -5.27 4.41 22.75
N LEU A 188 -4.25 3.93 22.05
CA LEU A 188 -4.10 2.52 21.72
C LEU A 188 -3.65 1.74 22.95
N ILE A 189 -4.40 0.70 23.30
CA ILE A 189 -4.07 -0.25 24.37
C ILE A 189 -3.68 -1.58 23.73
N ILE A 190 -2.59 -2.19 24.22
CA ILE A 190 -2.05 -3.47 23.76
C ILE A 190 -1.68 -4.29 25.00
N GLU A 191 -2.45 -5.35 25.29
CA GLU A 191 -2.30 -6.18 26.51
C GLU A 191 -2.29 -7.69 26.25
#